data_AF-A0A951AT71-F1
#
_entry.id   AF-A0A951AT71-F1
#
_cell.length_a   1.000
_cell.length_b   1.000
_cell.length_c   1.000
_cell.angle_alpha   90.00
_cell.angle_beta   90.00
_cell.angle_gamma   90.00
#
_symmetry.space_group_name_H-M   'P 1'
#
loop_
_entity.id
_entity.type
_entity.pdbx_description
1 polymer ?
#
loop_
_entity_poly.entity_id
_entity_poly.type
_entity_poly.pdbx_seq_one_letter_code
_entity_poly.pdbx_strand_id
1 'polypeptide(L)'
;MPKKNTTSRKSKSKARKNVLERINPNAAGIDIGANFHLVAIPEDRAEQNIKKFGPFTSDLHRLADWLSEHRIDTVVMESTGVYWIPVFQILEQRGFEVKLVNAAHVKNLPGRKSDVSDGQWLQQLHTFGLLEGSFRPKEQVCVLRTFLRLRDTLVKDCSSHILRMQKALTEMNIQIHRVLSDITGYTGMAIIRAILAGERNGLKLAQMKHPFVKASTEQIVKALEGDYRPEHLFALQTAIELYDAYQLKIIECENKIEQQLKQFEAKLDFGQV
;
A
#
# COMPACT_ATOMS: atom_id res chain seq x y z
N MET A 1 -77.06 -43.43 -0.18
CA MET A 1 -75.74 -42.79 -0.39
C MET A 1 -75.80 -41.32 0.03
N PRO A 2 -75.13 -40.91 1.12
CA PRO A 2 -74.90 -39.49 1.42
C PRO A 2 -73.44 -39.07 1.26
N LYS A 3 -73.29 -37.75 1.06
CA LYS A 3 -72.14 -37.01 0.52
C LYS A 3 -70.94 -36.96 1.49
N LYS A 4 -69.72 -37.07 0.95
CA LYS A 4 -68.45 -36.86 1.66
C LYS A 4 -68.25 -35.36 1.94
N ASN A 5 -68.19 -34.99 3.22
CA ASN A 5 -67.80 -33.67 3.70
C ASN A 5 -66.29 -33.46 3.52
N THR A 6 -65.92 -32.49 2.69
CA THR A 6 -64.57 -31.96 2.54
C THR A 6 -64.28 -30.96 3.66
N THR A 7 -63.57 -31.40 4.70
CA THR A 7 -63.01 -30.48 5.71
C THR A 7 -61.60 -30.05 5.28
N SER A 8 -61.49 -28.80 4.83
CA SER A 8 -60.21 -28.18 4.49
C SER A 8 -59.39 -27.92 5.76
N ARG A 9 -58.23 -28.58 5.85
CA ARG A 9 -57.26 -28.39 6.93
C ARG A 9 -56.50 -27.08 6.65
N LYS A 10 -56.88 -25.99 7.31
CA LYS A 10 -56.08 -24.74 7.34
C LYS A 10 -54.77 -25.01 8.07
N SER A 11 -53.66 -25.15 7.33
CA SER A 11 -52.31 -25.12 7.88
C SER A 11 -51.94 -23.69 8.26
N LYS A 12 -52.01 -23.35 9.55
CA LYS A 12 -51.35 -22.14 10.08
C LYS A 12 -49.86 -22.46 10.24
N SER A 13 -49.05 -22.25 9.20
CA SER A 13 -47.60 -22.15 9.37
C SER A 13 -47.28 -20.81 10.04
N LYS A 14 -47.13 -20.82 11.35
CA LYS A 14 -46.54 -19.71 12.10
C LYS A 14 -45.07 -19.64 11.69
N ALA A 15 -44.73 -18.80 10.72
CA ALA A 15 -43.35 -18.49 10.39
C ALA A 15 -42.69 -17.91 11.65
N ARG A 16 -41.89 -18.72 12.35
CA ARG A 16 -40.92 -18.20 13.32
C ARG A 16 -39.99 -17.32 12.49
N LYS A 17 -40.10 -15.99 12.65
CA LYS A 17 -39.02 -15.08 12.25
C LYS A 17 -37.81 -15.54 13.07
N ASN A 18 -36.92 -16.30 12.46
CA ASN A 18 -35.58 -16.49 12.99
C ASN A 18 -34.94 -15.10 12.95
N VAL A 19 -35.10 -14.36 14.04
CA VAL A 19 -34.36 -13.12 14.24
C VAL A 19 -32.91 -13.56 14.33
N LEU A 20 -32.10 -13.16 13.35
CA LEU A 20 -30.66 -13.44 13.37
C LEU A 20 -30.10 -12.95 14.71
N GLU A 21 -29.30 -13.79 15.35
CA GLU A 21 -28.65 -13.43 16.60
C GLU A 21 -27.65 -12.29 16.36
N ARG A 22 -27.72 -11.25 17.19
CA ARG A 22 -26.77 -10.12 17.13
C ARG A 22 -25.48 -10.54 17.81
N ILE A 23 -24.44 -10.81 17.01
CA ILE A 23 -23.12 -11.22 17.49
C ILE A 23 -22.35 -10.01 18.05
N ASN A 24 -22.41 -8.87 17.36
CA ASN A 24 -21.72 -7.64 17.74
C ASN A 24 -22.75 -6.52 17.99
N PRO A 25 -23.43 -6.48 19.15
CA PRO A 25 -24.54 -5.56 19.38
C PRO A 25 -24.12 -4.09 19.48
N ASN A 26 -22.86 -3.80 19.82
CA ASN A 26 -22.32 -2.44 19.88
C ASN A 26 -21.36 -2.14 18.71
N ALA A 27 -21.70 -2.66 17.53
CA ALA A 27 -20.94 -2.45 16.30
C ALA A 27 -21.18 -1.08 15.68
N ALA A 28 -20.12 -0.42 15.22
CA ALA A 28 -20.19 0.71 14.30
C ALA A 28 -19.66 0.35 12.91
N GLY A 29 -20.20 0.99 11.88
CA GLY A 29 -19.72 0.89 10.50
C GLY A 29 -19.24 2.23 9.98
N ILE A 30 -18.06 2.27 9.36
CA ILE A 30 -17.47 3.49 8.82
C ILE A 30 -17.21 3.33 7.32
N ASP A 31 -17.84 4.20 6.54
CA ASP A 31 -17.45 4.43 5.16
C ASP A 31 -16.36 5.52 5.10
N ILE A 32 -15.18 5.13 4.63
CA ILE A 32 -13.97 5.96 4.66
C ILE A 32 -13.81 6.66 3.30
N GLY A 33 -14.13 7.96 3.26
CA GLY A 33 -13.82 8.85 2.14
C GLY A 33 -12.57 9.72 2.36
N ALA A 34 -12.07 10.31 1.28
CA ALA A 34 -10.94 11.25 1.31
C ALA A 34 -11.30 12.58 1.99
N ASN A 35 -12.54 13.05 1.80
CA ASN A 35 -13.00 14.36 2.29
C ASN A 35 -13.77 14.29 3.60
N PHE A 36 -14.33 13.12 3.91
CA PHE A 36 -15.09 12.89 5.13
C PHE A 36 -15.30 11.39 5.35
N HIS A 37 -15.67 11.04 6.58
CA HIS A 37 -16.06 9.70 6.98
C HIS A 37 -17.53 9.70 7.40
N LEU A 38 -18.28 8.72 6.91
CA LEU A 38 -19.66 8.52 7.32
C LEU A 38 -19.71 7.35 8.31
N VAL A 39 -20.12 7.66 9.54
CA VAL A 39 -20.11 6.71 10.65
C VAL A 39 -21.54 6.38 11.02
N ALA A 40 -21.87 5.09 11.09
CA ALA A 40 -23.15 4.60 11.54
C ALA A 40 -22.98 3.77 12.82
N ILE A 41 -23.88 3.99 13.78
CA ILE A 41 -24.00 3.23 15.04
C ILE A 41 -25.40 2.58 15.11
N PRO A 42 -25.66 1.67 16.06
CA PRO A 42 -26.98 1.08 16.22
C PRO A 42 -28.07 2.13 16.50
N GLU A 43 -29.26 1.95 15.92
CA GLU A 43 -30.40 2.88 16.08
C GLU A 43 -30.83 3.08 17.54
N ASP A 44 -30.60 2.10 18.41
CA ASP A 44 -30.92 2.18 19.85
C ASP A 44 -29.87 2.95 20.67
N ARG A 45 -28.83 3.50 20.03
CA ARG A 45 -27.76 4.27 20.70
C ARG A 45 -27.93 5.78 20.61
N ALA A 46 -28.64 6.29 19.60
CA ALA A 46 -28.89 7.71 19.39
C ALA A 46 -30.05 7.94 18.42
N GLU A 47 -30.79 9.03 18.58
CA GLU A 47 -31.78 9.49 17.58
C GLU A 47 -31.12 9.78 16.23
N GLN A 48 -29.91 10.36 16.25
CA GLN A 48 -29.06 10.52 15.08
C GLN A 48 -27.93 9.49 15.10
N ASN A 49 -28.20 8.31 14.56
CA ASN A 49 -27.28 7.18 14.53
C ASN A 49 -26.29 7.19 13.34
N ILE A 50 -26.39 8.20 12.46
CA ILE A 50 -25.44 8.43 11.37
C ILE A 50 -24.85 9.83 11.51
N LYS A 51 -23.53 9.91 11.50
CA LYS A 51 -22.82 11.18 11.63
C LYS A 51 -21.64 11.27 10.68
N LYS A 52 -21.44 12.47 10.12
CA LYS A 52 -20.34 12.79 9.23
C LYS A 52 -19.21 13.45 10.03
N PHE A 53 -17.98 12.99 9.81
CA PHE A 53 -16.77 13.56 10.39
C PHE A 53 -15.80 13.99 9.29
N GLY A 54 -15.04 15.05 9.54
CA GLY A 54 -13.97 15.49 8.63
C GLY A 54 -12.79 14.50 8.60
N PRO A 55 -11.83 14.70 7.68
CA PRO A 55 -10.67 13.82 7.52
C PRO A 55 -9.48 14.24 8.39
N PHE A 56 -9.58 15.36 9.11
CA PHE A 56 -8.47 15.89 9.91
C PHE A 56 -8.32 15.12 11.22
N THR A 57 -7.10 15.02 11.75
CA THR A 57 -6.83 14.28 13.00
C THR A 57 -7.72 14.71 14.17
N SER A 58 -8.05 16.00 14.29
CA SER A 58 -8.98 16.49 15.33
C SER A 58 -10.43 16.03 15.11
N ASP A 59 -10.87 15.82 13.87
CA ASP A 59 -12.13 15.16 13.56
C ASP A 59 -12.09 13.67 13.89
N LEU A 60 -10.96 12.99 13.64
CA LEU A 60 -10.80 11.56 13.94
C LEU A 60 -10.83 11.29 15.45
N HIS A 61 -10.26 12.19 16.26
CA HIS A 61 -10.41 12.12 17.71
C HIS A 61 -11.86 12.36 18.14
N ARG A 62 -12.54 13.38 17.58
CA ARG A 62 -13.97 13.61 17.84
C ARG A 62 -14.85 12.43 17.42
N LEU A 63 -14.48 11.73 16.34
CA LEU A 63 -15.11 10.49 15.90
C LEU A 63 -14.95 9.41 16.97
N ALA A 64 -13.72 9.19 17.47
CA ALA A 64 -13.46 8.21 18.50
C ALA A 64 -14.13 8.53 19.84
N ASP A 65 -14.17 9.81 20.24
CA ASP A 65 -14.88 10.28 21.43
C ASP A 65 -16.39 10.00 21.29
N TRP A 66 -16.98 10.32 20.15
CA TRP A 66 -18.39 10.06 19.86
C TRP A 66 -18.73 8.56 19.89
N LEU A 67 -17.88 7.69 19.34
CA LEU A 67 -18.07 6.24 19.44
C LEU A 67 -18.02 5.75 20.90
N SER A 68 -17.14 6.34 21.72
CA SER A 68 -17.00 6.00 23.14
C SER A 68 -18.23 6.45 23.94
N GLU A 69 -18.72 7.66 23.69
CA GLU A 69 -19.95 8.21 24.31
C GLU A 69 -21.16 7.31 24.05
N HIS A 70 -21.25 6.74 22.85
CA HIS A 70 -22.30 5.80 22.45
C HIS A 70 -21.97 4.32 22.72
N ARG A 71 -20.95 4.05 23.54
CA ARG A 71 -20.61 2.69 24.04
C ARG A 71 -20.37 1.67 22.92
N ILE A 72 -19.74 2.08 21.83
CA ILE A 72 -19.28 1.18 20.77
C ILE A 72 -18.06 0.40 21.26
N ASP A 73 -18.00 -0.90 20.96
CA ASP A 73 -16.85 -1.76 21.28
C ASP A 73 -16.07 -2.20 20.03
N THR A 74 -16.79 -2.44 18.93
CA THR A 74 -16.19 -2.89 17.66
C THR A 74 -16.59 -2.01 16.48
N VAL A 75 -15.63 -1.80 15.59
CA VAL A 75 -15.77 -0.93 14.42
C VAL A 75 -15.37 -1.71 13.18
N VAL A 76 -16.21 -1.68 12.15
CA VAL A 76 -15.84 -2.13 10.82
C VAL A 76 -15.68 -0.94 9.87
N MET A 77 -14.70 -0.99 8.98
CA MET A 77 -14.48 0.05 7.97
C MET A 77 -14.13 -0.53 6.61
N GLU A 78 -14.63 0.11 5.55
CA GLU A 78 -14.23 -0.11 4.16
C GLU A 78 -13.40 1.09 3.69
N SER A 79 -12.32 0.85 2.95
CA SER A 79 -11.67 1.91 2.18
C SER A 79 -11.06 1.39 0.89
N THR A 80 -11.11 2.22 -0.15
CA THR A 80 -10.46 1.98 -1.45
C THR A 80 -9.04 2.59 -1.54
N GLY A 81 -8.61 3.32 -0.51
CA GLY A 81 -7.32 4.03 -0.47
C GLY A 81 -6.56 3.82 0.84
N VAL A 82 -5.66 4.75 1.18
CA VAL A 82 -4.88 4.71 2.43
C VAL A 82 -5.54 5.43 3.60
N TYR A 83 -6.68 6.09 3.36
CA TYR A 83 -7.35 6.98 4.32
C TYR A 83 -7.84 6.26 5.59
N TRP A 84 -8.02 4.94 5.54
CA TRP A 84 -8.40 4.15 6.71
C TRP A 84 -7.29 4.03 7.75
N ILE A 85 -6.02 4.15 7.34
CA ILE A 85 -4.86 3.93 8.23
C ILE A 85 -4.93 4.80 9.49
N PRO A 86 -5.06 6.14 9.40
CA PRO A 86 -5.12 6.99 10.59
C PRO A 86 -6.37 6.74 11.44
N VAL A 87 -7.53 6.46 10.81
CA VAL A 87 -8.77 6.14 11.52
C VAL A 87 -8.61 4.85 12.31
N PHE A 88 -8.08 3.81 11.68
CA PHE A 88 -7.80 2.52 12.31
C PHE A 88 -6.85 2.67 13.49
N GLN A 89 -5.72 3.36 13.30
CA GLN A 89 -4.71 3.53 14.35
C GLN A 89 -5.26 4.28 15.57
N ILE A 90 -6.02 5.37 15.37
CA ILE A 90 -6.61 6.13 16.47
C ILE A 90 -7.64 5.28 17.23
N LEU A 91 -8.49 4.55 16.51
CA LEU A 91 -9.50 3.69 17.14
C LEU A 91 -8.85 2.50 17.88
N GLU A 92 -7.84 1.86 17.30
CA GLU A 92 -7.07 0.79 17.96
C GLU A 92 -6.40 1.32 19.25
N GLN A 93 -5.80 2.51 19.22
CA GLN A 93 -5.21 3.16 20.41
C GLN A 93 -6.25 3.51 21.48
N ARG A 94 -7.48 3.83 21.08
CA ARG A 94 -8.60 4.11 21.99
C ARG A 94 -9.28 2.84 22.52
N GLY A 95 -8.81 1.65 22.11
CA GLY A 95 -9.25 0.36 22.63
C GLY A 95 -10.42 -0.29 21.89
N PHE A 96 -10.79 0.21 20.70
CA PHE A 96 -11.83 -0.43 19.88
C PHE A 96 -11.29 -1.69 19.17
N GLU A 97 -12.14 -2.71 19.01
CA GLU A 97 -11.86 -3.81 18.09
C GLU A 97 -12.15 -3.37 16.65
N VAL A 98 -11.11 -3.10 15.86
CA VAL A 98 -11.27 -2.55 14.51
C VAL A 98 -11.04 -3.61 13.43
N LYS A 99 -11.97 -3.73 12.48
CA LYS A 99 -11.86 -4.62 11.30
C LYS A 99 -11.90 -3.82 10.01
N LEU A 100 -10.88 -3.99 9.17
CA LEU A 100 -10.88 -3.50 7.80
C LEU A 100 -11.50 -4.57 6.90
N VAL A 101 -12.51 -4.25 6.09
CA VAL A 101 -13.16 -5.21 5.19
C VAL A 101 -12.91 -4.86 3.72
N ASN A 102 -12.94 -5.89 2.87
CA ASN A 102 -12.78 -5.70 1.43
C ASN A 102 -14.07 -5.14 0.81
N ALA A 103 -13.96 -3.93 0.25
CA ALA A 103 -14.98 -3.24 -0.52
C ALA A 103 -15.75 -4.12 -1.50
N ALA A 104 -15.03 -4.93 -2.28
CA ALA A 104 -15.64 -5.78 -3.31
C ALA A 104 -16.51 -6.88 -2.70
N HIS A 105 -16.12 -7.41 -1.52
CA HIS A 105 -16.91 -8.43 -0.84
C HIS A 105 -18.21 -7.83 -0.29
N VAL A 106 -18.14 -6.67 0.38
CA VAL A 106 -19.30 -6.01 1.00
C VAL A 106 -20.36 -5.63 -0.02
N LYS A 107 -19.96 -5.14 -1.21
CA LYS A 107 -20.87 -4.71 -2.27
C LYS A 107 -21.66 -5.85 -2.92
N ASN A 108 -21.12 -7.06 -2.88
CA ASN A 108 -21.75 -8.22 -3.51
C ASN A 108 -22.73 -8.98 -2.58
N LEU A 109 -22.88 -8.54 -1.32
CA LEU A 109 -23.80 -9.17 -0.38
C LEU A 109 -25.26 -8.78 -0.68
N PRO A 110 -26.17 -9.76 -0.81
CA PRO A 110 -27.58 -9.50 -1.11
C PRO A 110 -28.32 -8.87 0.09
N GLY A 111 -29.43 -8.19 -0.18
CA GLY A 111 -30.33 -7.67 0.86
C GLY A 111 -30.11 -6.19 1.24
N ARG A 112 -29.16 -5.51 0.58
CA ARG A 112 -28.99 -4.06 0.72
C ARG A 112 -30.17 -3.31 0.09
N LYS A 113 -30.73 -2.34 0.82
CA LYS A 113 -31.73 -1.40 0.29
C LYS A 113 -31.06 -0.16 -0.30
N SER A 114 -31.73 0.47 -1.26
CA SER A 114 -31.23 1.62 -2.03
C SER A 114 -31.00 2.88 -1.19
N ASP A 115 -31.69 3.00 -0.06
CA ASP A 115 -31.72 4.14 0.85
C ASP A 115 -30.74 4.02 2.03
N VAL A 116 -30.00 2.91 2.11
CA VAL A 116 -29.05 2.64 3.20
C VAL A 116 -27.65 3.11 2.80
N SER A 117 -27.07 3.98 3.63
CA SER A 117 -25.69 4.42 3.45
C SER A 117 -24.68 3.28 3.60
N ASP A 118 -23.50 3.41 2.98
CA ASP A 118 -22.46 2.37 3.05
C ASP A 118 -22.05 2.07 4.50
N GLY A 119 -21.90 3.10 5.33
CA GLY A 119 -21.59 2.95 6.76
C GLY A 119 -22.67 2.17 7.54
N GLN A 120 -23.96 2.42 7.27
CA GLN A 120 -25.05 1.65 7.89
C GLN A 120 -25.07 0.20 7.42
N TRP A 121 -24.83 -0.04 6.13
CA TRP A 121 -24.77 -1.40 5.61
C TRP A 121 -23.65 -2.21 6.25
N LEU A 122 -22.47 -1.60 6.39
CA LEU A 122 -21.33 -2.17 7.11
C LEU A 122 -21.67 -2.46 8.57
N GLN A 123 -22.28 -1.49 9.28
CA GLN A 123 -22.71 -1.62 10.67
C GLN A 123 -23.65 -2.83 10.86
N GLN A 124 -24.64 -2.95 9.98
CA GLN A 124 -25.63 -4.02 10.03
C GLN A 124 -24.99 -5.39 9.79
N LEU A 125 -24.16 -5.52 8.76
CA LEU A 125 -23.48 -6.78 8.45
C LEU A 125 -22.54 -7.21 9.58
N HIS A 126 -21.80 -6.26 10.18
CA HIS A 126 -20.92 -6.54 11.32
C HIS A 126 -21.70 -6.95 12.56
N THR A 127 -22.86 -6.33 12.81
CA THR A 127 -23.75 -6.68 13.93
C THR A 127 -24.12 -8.17 13.92
N PHE A 128 -24.33 -8.74 12.74
CA PHE A 128 -24.69 -10.16 12.56
C PHE A 128 -23.49 -11.06 12.26
N GLY A 129 -22.25 -10.55 12.35
CA GLY A 129 -21.02 -11.31 12.11
C GLY A 129 -20.86 -11.83 10.69
N LEU A 130 -21.47 -11.14 9.71
CA LEU A 130 -21.43 -11.53 8.29
C LEU A 130 -20.18 -11.02 7.55
N LEU A 131 -19.27 -10.36 8.27
CA LEU A 131 -18.05 -9.78 7.72
C LEU A 131 -16.82 -10.49 8.28
N GLU A 132 -15.93 -10.87 7.38
CA GLU A 132 -14.60 -11.33 7.71
C GLU A 132 -13.61 -10.17 7.57
N GLY A 133 -12.86 -9.90 8.64
CA GLY A 133 -11.84 -8.86 8.66
C GLY A 133 -10.65 -9.25 7.78
N SER A 134 -10.16 -8.29 6.99
CA SER A 134 -8.89 -8.42 6.28
C SER A 134 -7.75 -8.53 7.28
N PHE A 135 -6.79 -9.41 7.01
CA PHE A 135 -5.63 -9.57 7.88
C PHE A 135 -4.80 -8.28 7.94
N ARG A 136 -4.70 -7.69 9.14
CA ARG A 136 -3.77 -6.62 9.48
C ARG A 136 -2.70 -7.19 10.42
N PRO A 137 -1.41 -7.15 10.05
CA PRO A 137 -0.32 -7.48 10.97
C PRO A 137 -0.31 -6.57 12.20
N LYS A 138 0.35 -7.00 13.28
CA LYS A 138 0.60 -6.14 14.45
C LYS A 138 1.35 -4.87 14.04
N GLU A 139 1.17 -3.78 14.80
CA GLU A 139 1.71 -2.45 14.49
C GLU A 139 3.20 -2.47 14.10
N GLN A 140 4.04 -3.22 14.83
CA GLN A 140 5.47 -3.30 14.53
C GLN A 140 5.76 -3.86 13.13
N VAL A 141 4.94 -4.81 12.67
CA VAL A 141 5.05 -5.39 11.32
C VAL A 141 4.51 -4.41 10.28
N CYS A 142 3.48 -3.61 10.62
CA CYS A 142 3.02 -2.52 9.76
C CYS A 142 4.13 -1.49 9.52
N VAL A 143 4.85 -1.06 10.56
CA VAL A 143 6.00 -0.15 10.45
C VAL A 143 7.07 -0.74 9.53
N LEU A 144 7.47 -1.99 9.75
CA LEU A 144 8.46 -2.66 8.92
C LEU A 144 8.02 -2.74 7.44
N ARG A 145 6.75 -3.07 7.19
CA ARG A 145 6.19 -3.12 5.83
C ARG A 145 6.19 -1.75 5.14
N THR A 146 6.04 -0.66 5.89
CA THR A 146 6.15 0.69 5.34
C THR A 146 7.55 0.94 4.78
N PHE A 147 8.59 0.60 5.53
CA PHE A 147 9.97 0.75 5.04
C PHE A 147 10.28 -0.19 3.87
N LEU A 148 9.85 -1.45 3.92
CA LEU A 148 10.05 -2.41 2.82
C LEU A 148 9.38 -1.94 1.52
N ARG A 149 8.16 -1.38 1.61
CA ARG A 149 7.46 -0.80 0.45
C ARG A 149 8.18 0.42 -0.10
N LEU A 150 8.66 1.31 0.77
CA LEU A 150 9.43 2.47 0.35
C LEU A 150 10.71 2.04 -0.38
N ARG A 151 11.44 1.05 0.16
CA ARG A 151 12.62 0.48 -0.50
C ARG A 151 12.30 -0.07 -1.89
N ASP A 152 11.21 -0.85 -2.02
CA ASP A 152 10.78 -1.39 -3.31
C ASP A 152 10.47 -0.29 -4.34
N THR A 153 9.81 0.80 -3.91
CA THR A 153 9.59 1.99 -4.76
C THR A 153 10.92 2.61 -5.19
N LEU A 154 11.84 2.88 -4.25
CA LEU A 154 13.14 3.48 -4.56
C LEU A 154 13.96 2.63 -5.54
N VAL A 155 13.93 1.29 -5.40
CA VAL A 155 14.61 0.37 -6.33
C VAL A 155 14.00 0.43 -7.74
N LYS A 156 12.66 0.52 -7.85
CA LYS A 156 11.96 0.68 -9.14
C LYS A 156 12.27 2.02 -9.80
N ASP A 157 12.30 3.10 -9.02
CA ASP A 157 12.65 4.43 -9.51
C ASP A 157 14.10 4.47 -9.97
N CYS A 158 15.02 3.91 -9.19
CA CYS A 158 16.42 3.74 -9.56
C CYS A 158 16.57 2.99 -10.89
N SER A 159 15.86 1.87 -11.06
CA SER A 159 15.86 1.08 -12.30
C SER A 159 15.37 1.89 -13.51
N SER A 160 14.36 2.74 -13.31
CA SER A 160 13.87 3.65 -14.35
C SER A 160 14.94 4.66 -14.79
N HIS A 161 15.82 5.09 -13.88
CA HIS A 161 16.94 5.97 -14.21
C HIS A 161 18.07 5.24 -14.95
N ILE A 162 18.26 3.95 -14.73
CA ILE A 162 19.16 3.13 -15.56
C ILE A 162 18.69 3.12 -17.02
N LEU A 163 17.40 2.92 -17.25
CA LEU A 163 16.82 2.96 -18.59
C LEU A 163 16.97 4.34 -19.24
N ARG A 164 16.85 5.43 -18.46
CA ARG A 164 17.08 6.80 -18.94
C ARG A 164 18.55 7.05 -19.32
N MET A 165 19.50 6.51 -18.55
CA MET A 165 20.92 6.55 -18.93
C MET A 165 21.15 5.83 -20.26
N GLN A 166 20.63 4.61 -20.42
CA GLN A 166 20.74 3.84 -21.67
C GLN A 166 20.11 4.57 -22.85
N LYS A 167 18.95 5.20 -22.65
CA LYS A 167 18.28 6.01 -23.68
C LYS A 167 19.17 7.17 -24.12
N ALA A 168 19.67 7.98 -23.20
CA ALA A 168 20.52 9.13 -23.54
C ALA A 168 21.80 8.69 -24.26
N LEU A 169 22.42 7.60 -23.83
CA LEU A 169 23.57 7.00 -24.51
C LEU A 169 23.20 6.57 -25.94
N THR A 170 22.06 5.90 -26.13
CA THR A 170 21.58 5.44 -27.44
C THR A 170 21.26 6.61 -28.38
N GLU A 171 20.65 7.67 -27.87
CA GLU A 171 20.34 8.89 -28.64
C GLU A 171 21.63 9.58 -29.15
N MET A 172 22.73 9.46 -28.41
CA MET A 172 24.06 9.92 -28.84
C MET A 172 24.84 8.90 -29.70
N ASN A 173 24.21 7.77 -30.03
CA ASN A 173 24.82 6.59 -30.62
C ASN A 173 26.01 5.99 -29.83
N ILE A 174 26.08 6.24 -28.53
CA ILE A 174 27.05 5.63 -27.62
C ILE A 174 26.51 4.26 -27.18
N GLN A 175 27.04 3.21 -27.79
CA GLN A 175 26.56 1.83 -27.65
C GLN A 175 27.24 1.04 -26.52
N ILE A 176 27.86 1.72 -25.54
CA ILE A 176 28.63 1.06 -24.46
C ILE A 176 27.79 0.04 -23.67
N HIS A 177 26.48 0.30 -23.53
CA HIS A 177 25.53 -0.58 -22.86
C HIS A 177 25.25 -1.91 -23.59
N ARG A 178 25.70 -2.05 -24.84
CA ARG A 178 25.66 -3.32 -25.59
C ARG A 178 26.92 -4.16 -25.41
N VAL A 179 28.00 -3.54 -24.93
CA VAL A 179 29.32 -4.14 -24.80
C VAL A 179 29.63 -4.50 -23.34
N LEU A 180 29.10 -3.73 -22.41
CA LEU A 180 29.14 -4.03 -20.98
C LEU A 180 27.89 -4.82 -20.57
N SER A 181 28.06 -5.84 -19.72
CA SER A 181 26.94 -6.59 -19.13
C SER A 181 26.12 -5.76 -18.15
N ASP A 182 26.75 -4.76 -17.53
CA ASP A 182 26.12 -3.84 -16.59
C ASP A 182 26.75 -2.45 -16.73
N ILE A 183 25.92 -1.46 -17.05
CA ILE A 183 26.36 -0.06 -17.17
C ILE A 183 26.48 0.66 -15.82
N THR A 184 25.83 0.12 -14.78
CA THR A 184 25.88 0.66 -13.42
C THR A 184 27.04 0.09 -12.60
N GLY A 185 27.73 -0.92 -13.12
CA GLY A 185 28.95 -1.44 -12.56
C GLY A 185 30.10 -0.44 -12.65
N TYR A 186 31.21 -0.75 -11.97
CA TYR A 186 32.38 0.12 -11.83
C TYR A 186 32.85 0.75 -13.15
N THR A 187 33.09 -0.06 -14.18
CA THR A 187 33.56 0.41 -15.49
C THR A 187 32.55 1.31 -16.19
N GLY A 188 31.27 0.93 -16.20
CA GLY A 188 30.23 1.71 -16.87
C GLY A 188 30.08 3.08 -16.22
N MET A 189 29.97 3.13 -14.90
CA MET A 189 29.86 4.40 -14.17
C MET A 189 31.11 5.27 -14.30
N ALA A 190 32.31 4.69 -14.27
CA ALA A 190 33.56 5.43 -14.48
C ALA A 190 33.59 6.10 -15.87
N ILE A 191 33.25 5.35 -16.92
CA ILE A 191 33.19 5.86 -18.29
C ILE A 191 32.12 6.95 -18.42
N ILE A 192 30.91 6.71 -17.92
CA ILE A 192 29.82 7.68 -18.08
C ILE A 192 30.15 8.98 -17.33
N ARG A 193 30.69 8.91 -16.11
CA ARG A 193 31.12 10.11 -15.38
C ARG A 193 32.25 10.85 -16.08
N ALA A 194 33.19 10.15 -16.71
CA ALA A 194 34.24 10.78 -17.51
C ALA A 194 33.67 11.49 -18.76
N ILE A 195 32.68 10.88 -19.43
CA ILE A 195 31.92 11.53 -20.51
C ILE A 195 31.27 12.81 -19.99
N LEU A 196 30.63 12.78 -18.84
CA LEU A 196 30.00 13.97 -18.25
C LEU A 196 31.01 15.04 -17.83
N ALA A 197 32.22 14.64 -17.43
CA ALA A 197 33.35 15.55 -17.16
C ALA A 197 34.02 16.12 -18.43
N GLY A 198 33.53 15.77 -19.62
CA GLY A 198 34.00 16.31 -20.90
C GLY A 198 35.00 15.44 -21.67
N GLU A 199 35.35 14.25 -21.19
CA GLU A 199 36.25 13.35 -21.91
C GLU A 199 35.55 12.71 -23.12
N ARG A 200 36.19 12.75 -24.28
CA ARG A 200 35.66 12.26 -25.56
C ARG A 200 36.62 11.28 -26.26
N ASN A 201 37.84 11.13 -25.74
CA ASN A 201 38.82 10.21 -26.28
C ASN A 201 38.44 8.77 -25.89
N GLY A 202 37.94 8.01 -26.87
CA GLY A 202 37.53 6.62 -26.67
C GLY A 202 38.63 5.72 -26.10
N LEU A 203 39.91 5.95 -26.44
CA LEU A 203 41.02 5.16 -25.89
C LEU A 203 41.22 5.42 -24.39
N LYS A 204 41.17 6.69 -23.96
CA LYS A 204 41.25 7.03 -22.53
C LYS A 204 40.08 6.45 -21.74
N LEU A 205 38.86 6.56 -22.29
CA LEU A 205 37.68 5.98 -21.69
C LEU A 205 37.77 4.45 -21.62
N ALA A 206 38.26 3.79 -22.67
CA ALA A 206 38.44 2.35 -22.69
C ALA A 206 39.53 1.86 -21.73
N GLN A 207 40.51 2.69 -21.37
CA GLN A 207 41.50 2.38 -20.33
C GLN A 207 40.90 2.30 -18.92
N MET A 208 39.70 2.86 -18.69
CA MET A 208 38.96 2.74 -17.42
C MET A 208 38.31 1.35 -17.24
N LYS A 209 38.46 0.47 -18.24
CA LYS A 209 37.94 -0.89 -18.23
C LYS A 209 38.57 -1.74 -17.13
N HIS A 210 37.72 -2.40 -16.34
CA HIS A 210 38.16 -3.37 -15.35
C HIS A 210 38.67 -4.66 -16.04
N PRO A 211 39.71 -5.35 -15.50
CA PRO A 211 40.26 -6.57 -16.09
C PRO A 211 39.24 -7.68 -16.42
N PHE A 212 38.17 -7.80 -15.64
CA PHE A 212 37.11 -8.81 -15.84
C PHE A 212 36.10 -8.48 -16.94
N VAL A 213 36.15 -7.30 -17.55
CA VAL A 213 35.28 -6.97 -18.69
C VAL A 213 35.73 -7.79 -19.91
N LYS A 214 34.83 -8.60 -20.45
CA LYS A 214 35.13 -9.52 -21.56
C LYS A 214 35.40 -8.81 -22.89
N ALA A 215 34.74 -7.68 -23.12
CA ALA A 215 34.89 -6.93 -24.36
C ALA A 215 36.31 -6.39 -24.53
N SER A 216 36.85 -6.43 -25.74
CA SER A 216 38.18 -5.88 -26.03
C SER A 216 38.19 -4.35 -25.93
N THR A 217 39.38 -3.77 -25.78
CA THR A 217 39.54 -2.31 -25.75
C THR A 217 39.02 -1.68 -27.05
N GLU A 218 39.28 -2.32 -28.19
CA GLU A 218 38.81 -1.87 -29.51
C GLU A 218 37.28 -1.88 -29.60
N GLN A 219 36.62 -2.92 -29.06
CA GLN A 219 35.16 -2.98 -29.01
C GLN A 219 34.57 -1.86 -28.16
N ILE A 220 35.20 -1.54 -27.02
CA ILE A 220 34.78 -0.44 -26.16
C ILE A 220 34.97 0.90 -26.86
N VAL A 221 36.14 1.14 -27.48
CA VAL A 221 36.40 2.37 -28.25
C VAL A 221 35.33 2.57 -29.32
N LYS A 222 35.06 1.53 -30.12
CA LYS A 222 34.02 1.56 -31.16
C LYS A 222 32.63 1.86 -30.60
N ALA A 223 32.30 1.31 -29.42
CA ALA A 223 31.02 1.56 -28.76
C ALA A 223 30.91 2.96 -28.14
N LEU A 224 32.03 3.69 -28.02
CA LEU A 224 32.08 5.06 -27.51
C LEU A 224 32.11 6.10 -28.63
N GLU A 225 32.16 5.68 -29.90
CA GLU A 225 31.97 6.58 -31.04
C GLU A 225 30.51 7.07 -31.06
N GLY A 226 30.31 8.39 -31.06
CA GLY A 226 29.00 9.02 -30.93
C GLY A 226 29.06 10.53 -31.19
N ASP A 227 27.90 11.19 -31.15
CA ASP A 227 27.78 12.62 -31.50
C ASP A 227 27.81 13.57 -30.28
N TYR A 228 27.67 13.04 -29.06
CA TYR A 228 27.80 13.75 -27.78
C TYR A 228 27.02 15.07 -27.69
N ARG A 229 25.77 15.09 -28.19
CA ARG A 229 24.95 16.31 -28.20
C ARG A 229 24.64 16.84 -26.78
N PRO A 230 24.69 18.17 -26.55
CA PRO A 230 24.52 18.75 -25.21
C PRO A 230 23.22 18.39 -24.49
N GLU A 231 22.10 18.31 -25.19
CA GLU A 231 20.79 17.98 -24.63
C GLU A 231 20.73 16.53 -24.09
N HIS A 232 21.38 15.59 -24.78
CA HIS A 232 21.43 14.20 -24.34
C HIS A 232 22.47 14.01 -23.22
N LEU A 233 23.56 14.78 -23.23
CA LEU A 233 24.50 14.84 -22.09
C LEU A 233 23.82 15.38 -20.83
N PHE A 234 22.98 16.41 -20.95
CA PHE A 234 22.20 16.91 -19.82
C PHE A 234 21.20 15.86 -19.30
N ALA A 235 20.50 15.15 -20.21
CA ALA A 235 19.61 14.06 -19.83
C ALA A 235 20.36 12.92 -19.11
N LEU A 236 21.56 12.58 -19.58
CA LEU A 236 22.45 11.58 -18.98
C LEU A 236 22.93 12.01 -17.58
N GLN A 237 23.36 13.26 -17.43
CA GLN A 237 23.75 13.85 -16.15
C GLN A 237 22.62 13.75 -15.13
N THR A 238 21.43 14.22 -15.50
CA THR A 238 20.24 14.20 -14.65
C THR A 238 19.88 12.77 -14.24
N ALA A 239 20.00 11.81 -15.17
CA ALA A 239 19.72 10.41 -14.89
C ALA A 239 20.71 9.81 -13.87
N ILE A 240 22.00 10.13 -13.98
CA ILE A 240 23.02 9.68 -13.02
C ILE A 240 22.82 10.29 -11.64
N GLU A 241 22.59 11.60 -11.56
CA GLU A 241 22.40 12.27 -10.28
C GLU A 241 21.22 11.68 -9.50
N LEU A 242 20.11 11.41 -10.20
CA LEU A 242 18.96 10.77 -9.59
C LEU A 242 19.24 9.30 -9.25
N TYR A 243 19.93 8.55 -10.10
CA TYR A 243 20.37 7.19 -9.78
C TYR A 243 21.20 7.16 -8.49
N ASP A 244 22.21 8.04 -8.36
CA ASP A 244 23.07 8.15 -7.19
C ASP A 244 22.27 8.50 -5.94
N ALA A 245 21.34 9.47 -6.05
CA ALA A 245 20.46 9.85 -4.96
C ALA A 245 19.58 8.68 -4.49
N TYR A 246 19.01 7.91 -5.42
CA TYR A 246 18.22 6.72 -5.08
C TYR A 246 19.06 5.64 -4.40
N GLN A 247 20.28 5.38 -4.87
CA GLN A 247 21.18 4.40 -4.22
C GLN A 247 21.44 4.78 -2.75
N LEU A 248 21.73 6.05 -2.47
CA LEU A 248 21.91 6.53 -1.10
C LEU A 248 20.64 6.35 -0.26
N LYS A 249 19.46 6.68 -0.81
CA LYS A 249 18.18 6.52 -0.11
C LYS A 249 17.80 5.06 0.12
N ILE A 250 18.18 4.15 -0.77
CA ILE A 250 18.00 2.71 -0.57
C ILE A 250 18.81 2.26 0.66
N ILE A 251 20.08 2.65 0.77
CA ILE A 251 20.94 2.33 1.92
C ILE A 251 20.37 2.93 3.21
N GLU A 252 19.93 4.19 3.21
CA GLU A 252 19.27 4.80 4.37
C GLU A 252 18.02 4.02 4.79
N CYS A 253 17.23 3.55 3.81
CA CYS A 253 16.03 2.75 4.07
C CYS A 253 16.38 1.37 4.63
N GLU A 254 17.41 0.71 4.11
CA GLU A 254 17.91 -0.58 4.60
C GLU A 254 18.39 -0.47 6.07
N ASN A 255 19.08 0.62 6.42
CA ASN A 255 19.46 0.89 7.82
C ASN A 255 18.23 1.02 8.74
N LYS A 256 17.14 1.66 8.26
CA LYS A 256 15.89 1.76 9.03
C LYS A 256 15.20 0.41 9.19
N ILE A 257 15.23 -0.43 8.14
CA ILE A 257 14.72 -1.80 8.18
C ILE A 257 15.49 -2.61 9.23
N GLU A 258 16.82 -2.56 9.21
CA GLU A 258 17.66 -3.28 10.17
C GLU A 258 17.41 -2.81 11.61
N GLN A 259 17.31 -1.50 11.84
CA GLN A 259 16.96 -0.94 13.15
C GLN A 259 15.60 -1.46 13.65
N GLN A 260 14.60 -1.56 12.77
CA GLN A 260 13.29 -2.05 13.14
C GLN A 260 13.30 -3.56 13.43
N LEU A 261 14.08 -4.34 12.68
CA LEU A 261 14.24 -5.79 12.89
C LEU A 261 14.88 -6.11 14.24
N LYS A 262 15.90 -5.35 14.66
CA LYS A 262 16.52 -5.52 15.99
C LYS A 262 15.53 -5.38 17.15
N GLN A 263 14.47 -4.58 16.98
CA GLN A 263 13.40 -4.46 17.99
C GLN A 263 12.51 -5.71 18.10
N PHE A 264 12.47 -6.56 17.07
CA PHE A 264 11.80 -7.86 17.12
C PHE A 264 12.66 -8.89 17.85
N GLU A 265 13.97 -8.92 17.58
CA GLU A 265 14.92 -9.85 18.20
C GLU A 265 15.01 -9.65 19.70
N ALA A 266 15.03 -8.40 20.18
CA ALA A 266 15.02 -8.09 21.62
C ALA A 266 13.75 -8.58 22.37
N LYS A 267 12.67 -8.91 21.65
CA LYS A 267 11.44 -9.49 22.22
C LYS A 267 11.41 -11.02 22.16
N LEU A 268 12.34 -11.63 21.44
CA LEU A 268 12.51 -13.08 21.31
C LEU A 268 13.57 -13.62 22.27
N ASP A 269 13.94 -12.87 23.30
CA ASP A 269 14.69 -13.40 24.43
C ASP A 269 13.80 -14.45 25.10
N PHE A 270 13.95 -15.70 24.65
CA PHE A 270 13.36 -16.86 25.28
C PHE A 270 13.90 -16.86 26.70
N GLY A 271 13.07 -16.44 27.66
CA GLY A 271 13.32 -16.67 29.07
C GLY A 271 13.79 -18.11 29.19
N GLN A 272 15.00 -18.27 29.73
CA GLN A 272 15.66 -19.56 29.94
C GLN A 272 14.60 -20.59 30.37
N VAL A 273 14.39 -21.59 29.52
CA VAL A 273 13.69 -22.82 29.88
C VAL A 273 14.74 -23.79 30.38
#